data_AF-A0AAP3DHF6-F1
#
_entry.id   AF-A0AAP3DHF6-F1
#
_cell.length_a   1.000
_cell.length_b   1.000
_cell.length_c   1.000
_cell.angle_alpha   90.00
_cell.angle_beta   90.00
_cell.angle_gamma   90.00
#
_symmetry.space_group_name_H-M   'P 1'
#
loop_
_entity.id
_entity.type
_entity.pdbx_description
1 polymer ?
#
loop_
_entity_poly.entity_id
_entity_poly.type
_entity_poly.pdbx_seq_one_letter_code
_entity_poly.pdbx_strand_id
1 'polypeptide(L)'
;MGKLEKFLAQANETTPRHEVEVSIDGEVWKVRQLTLMEGRICEREADKGDKFDWYRYNDARIVKATEHDFNWNDPELKKAFKAGDKFELPGKLFDRNPDAYALLLETVRKANQGQTEEEAIEEAKN
;
A
#
# COMPACT_ATOMS: atom_id res chain seq x y z
N MET A 1 -6.61 2.83 37.45
CA MET A 1 -6.84 2.99 36.00
C MET A 1 -8.08 2.19 35.65
N GLY A 2 -9.13 2.88 35.20
CA GLY A 2 -10.39 2.25 34.80
C GLY A 2 -10.24 1.49 33.48
N LYS A 3 -11.14 0.53 33.21
CA LYS A 3 -11.13 -0.22 31.93
C LYS A 3 -11.18 0.70 30.71
N LEU A 4 -11.96 1.79 30.79
CA LEU A 4 -12.08 2.79 29.72
C LEU A 4 -10.74 3.49 29.43
N GLU A 5 -10.04 3.96 30.46
CA GLU A 5 -8.75 4.64 30.33
C GLU A 5 -7.70 3.71 29.73
N LYS A 6 -7.72 2.41 30.07
CA LYS A 6 -6.83 1.40 29.49
C LYS A 6 -7.06 1.23 27.99
N PHE A 7 -8.31 1.08 27.54
CA PHE A 7 -8.60 0.88 26.12
C PHE A 7 -8.43 2.17 25.30
N LEU A 8 -8.69 3.35 25.88
CA LEU A 8 -8.39 4.62 25.24
C LEU A 8 -6.88 4.85 25.13
N ALA A 9 -6.08 4.47 26.12
CA ALA A 9 -4.62 4.53 26.02
C ALA A 9 -4.10 3.59 24.93
N GLN A 10 -4.63 2.37 24.84
CA GLN A 10 -4.27 1.38 23.81
C GLN A 10 -4.70 1.84 22.40
N ALA A 11 -5.87 2.43 22.24
CA ALA A 11 -6.33 2.98 20.95
C ALA A 11 -5.51 4.21 20.49
N ASN A 12 -4.88 4.92 21.42
CA ASN A 12 -4.02 6.06 21.13
C ASN A 12 -2.53 5.68 20.99
N GLU A 13 -2.14 4.44 21.30
CA GLU A 13 -0.82 3.91 20.94
C GLU A 13 -0.83 3.60 19.45
N THR A 14 -0.39 4.57 18.65
CA THR A 14 -0.12 4.34 17.23
C THR A 14 1.11 3.45 17.12
N THR A 15 0.92 2.13 17.09
CA THR A 15 2.01 1.20 16.78
C THR A 15 2.55 1.59 15.40
N PRO A 16 3.84 1.99 15.30
CA PRO A 16 4.41 2.35 14.03
C PRO A 16 4.36 1.12 13.11
N ARG A 17 3.67 1.26 11.98
CA ARG A 17 3.56 0.19 10.98
C ARG A 17 4.95 -0.18 10.47
N HIS A 18 5.16 -1.47 10.20
CA HIS A 18 6.41 -1.94 9.62
C HIS A 18 6.67 -1.23 8.28
N GLU A 19 7.91 -0.78 8.08
CA GLU A 19 8.34 -0.06 6.88
C GLU A 19 9.68 -0.64 6.40
N VAL A 20 9.79 -0.81 5.07
CA VAL A 20 10.97 -1.34 4.38
C VAL A 20 11.37 -0.34 3.31
N GLU A 21 12.67 -0.08 3.19
CA GLU A 21 13.20 0.78 2.13
C GLU A 21 13.74 -0.04 0.96
N VAL A 22 13.58 0.47 -0.25
CA VAL A 22 14.18 -0.11 -1.47
C VAL A 22 14.69 0.98 -2.39
N SER A 23 15.90 0.82 -2.92
CA SER A 23 16.48 1.76 -3.89
C SER A 23 16.14 1.36 -5.32
N ILE A 24 15.57 2.29 -6.09
CA ILE A 24 15.16 2.11 -7.48
C ILE A 24 15.60 3.35 -8.27
N ASP A 25 16.36 3.17 -9.35
CA ASP A 25 16.82 4.24 -10.23
C ASP A 25 17.52 5.42 -9.51
N GLY A 26 18.20 5.13 -8.39
CA GLY A 26 18.90 6.14 -7.58
C GLY A 26 18.04 6.84 -6.52
N GLU A 27 16.74 6.56 -6.49
CA GLU A 27 15.81 7.05 -5.47
C GLU A 27 15.49 5.97 -4.44
N VAL A 28 15.24 6.39 -3.20
CA VAL A 28 14.84 5.49 -2.11
C VAL A 28 13.33 5.55 -1.96
N TRP A 29 12.68 4.40 -2.08
CA TRP A 29 11.24 4.23 -1.87
C TRP A 29 10.97 3.67 -0.47
N LYS A 30 10.06 4.31 0.25
CA LYS A 30 9.57 3.80 1.54
C LYS A 30 8.29 3.01 1.36
N VAL A 31 8.34 1.74 1.73
CA VAL A 31 7.25 0.79 1.55
C VAL A 31 6.72 0.40 2.93
N ARG A 32 5.50 0.83 3.23
CA ARG A 32 4.84 0.56 4.51
C ARG A 32 3.89 -0.62 4.39
N GLN A 33 3.84 -1.41 5.46
CA GLN A 33 2.86 -2.47 5.64
C GLN A 33 1.44 -1.92 5.46
N LEU A 34 0.63 -2.64 4.69
CA LEU A 34 -0.76 -2.30 4.45
C LEU A 34 -1.58 -2.61 5.69
N THR A 35 -2.53 -1.75 5.97
CA THR A 35 -3.67 -2.05 6.85
C THR A 35 -4.62 -3.01 6.15
N LEU A 36 -5.41 -3.78 6.90
CA LEU A 36 -6.56 -4.55 6.40
C LEU A 36 -7.49 -3.68 5.56
N MET A 37 -7.72 -2.42 5.97
CA MET A 37 -8.57 -1.50 5.21
C MET A 37 -7.95 -1.07 3.89
N GLU A 38 -6.66 -0.78 3.84
CA GLU A 38 -5.95 -0.53 2.59
C GLU A 38 -5.93 -1.79 1.69
N GLY A 39 -5.78 -2.98 2.28
CA GLY A 39 -5.87 -4.26 1.57
C GLY A 39 -7.23 -4.45 0.89
N ARG A 40 -8.33 -4.21 1.62
CA ARG A 40 -9.70 -4.25 1.06
C ARG A 40 -9.93 -3.22 -0.04
N ILE A 41 -9.30 -2.05 0.04
CA ILE A 41 -9.34 -1.07 -1.05
C ILE A 41 -8.66 -1.65 -2.29
N CYS A 42 -7.49 -2.28 -2.14
CA CYS A 42 -6.79 -2.91 -3.27
C CYS A 42 -7.63 -3.99 -3.93
N GLU A 43 -8.31 -4.83 -3.13
CA GLU A 43 -9.23 -5.86 -3.65
C GLU A 43 -10.40 -5.22 -4.42
N ARG A 44 -11.00 -4.17 -3.88
CA ARG A 44 -12.11 -3.46 -4.52
C ARG A 44 -11.71 -2.82 -5.85
N GLU A 45 -10.50 -2.26 -5.94
CA GLU A 45 -10.00 -1.67 -7.18
C GLU A 45 -9.81 -2.72 -8.29
N ALA A 46 -9.55 -3.98 -7.91
CA ALA A 46 -9.32 -5.09 -8.83
C ALA A 46 -10.58 -5.88 -9.18
N ASP A 47 -11.63 -5.77 -8.37
CA ASP A 47 -12.87 -6.50 -8.56
C ASP A 47 -13.73 -5.90 -9.68
N LYS A 48 -13.87 -6.61 -10.80
CA LYS A 48 -14.76 -6.25 -11.92
C LYS A 48 -16.08 -7.03 -11.89
N GLY A 49 -16.38 -7.73 -10.79
CA GLY A 49 -17.58 -8.53 -10.60
C GLY A 49 -17.47 -9.95 -11.14
N ASP A 50 -17.13 -10.11 -12.43
CA ASP A 50 -16.98 -11.43 -13.07
C ASP A 50 -15.54 -11.94 -13.10
N LYS A 51 -14.57 -11.02 -13.01
CA LYS A 51 -13.13 -11.32 -13.03
C LYS A 51 -12.37 -10.40 -12.08
N PHE A 52 -11.32 -10.98 -11.48
CA PHE A 52 -10.38 -10.24 -10.66
C PHE A 52 -9.17 -9.81 -11.49
N ASP A 53 -8.89 -8.51 -11.52
CA ASP A 53 -7.75 -7.93 -12.23
C ASP A 53 -6.50 -7.91 -11.33
N TRP A 54 -5.69 -8.96 -11.44
CA TRP A 54 -4.47 -9.11 -10.63
C TRP A 54 -3.42 -8.02 -10.86
N TYR A 55 -3.38 -7.40 -12.05
CA TYR A 55 -2.45 -6.29 -12.31
C TYR A 55 -2.92 -5.04 -11.56
N ARG A 56 -4.21 -4.71 -11.68
CA ARG A 56 -4.82 -3.61 -10.96
C ARG A 56 -4.72 -3.78 -9.43
N TYR A 57 -4.85 -5.01 -8.94
CA TYR A 57 -4.63 -5.33 -7.52
C TYR A 57 -3.21 -4.98 -7.08
N ASN A 58 -2.20 -5.41 -7.84
CA ASN A 58 -0.80 -5.14 -7.52
C ASN A 58 -0.45 -3.65 -7.62
N ASP A 59 -0.98 -2.94 -8.61
CA ASP A 59 -0.80 -1.50 -8.73
C ASP A 59 -1.42 -0.78 -7.52
N ALA A 60 -2.62 -1.17 -7.11
CA ALA A 60 -3.26 -0.62 -5.93
C ALA A 60 -2.44 -0.84 -4.65
N ARG A 61 -1.84 -2.03 -4.50
CA ARG A 61 -0.95 -2.33 -3.38
C ARG A 61 0.31 -1.48 -3.37
N ILE A 62 0.95 -1.28 -4.52
CA ILE A 62 2.10 -0.38 -4.65
C ILE A 62 1.72 1.03 -4.21
N VAL A 63 0.61 1.56 -4.74
CA VAL A 63 0.12 2.89 -4.37
C VAL A 63 -0.12 2.98 -2.86
N LYS A 64 -0.88 2.06 -2.29
CA LYS A 64 -1.23 2.10 -0.86
C LYS A 64 -0.02 1.96 0.06
N ALA A 65 0.93 1.12 -0.31
CA ALA A 65 2.12 0.91 0.50
C ALA A 65 3.09 2.11 0.45
N THR A 66 3.02 2.96 -0.58
CA THR A 66 3.99 4.05 -0.81
C THR A 66 3.37 5.45 -0.83
N GLU A 67 2.04 5.60 -0.72
CA GLU A 67 1.36 6.90 -0.83
C GLU A 67 1.65 7.88 0.33
N HIS A 68 2.31 7.40 1.38
CA HIS A 68 2.83 8.23 2.47
C HIS A 68 4.18 8.90 2.13
N ASP A 69 4.88 8.38 1.11
CA ASP A 69 6.21 8.81 0.67
C ASP A 69 6.14 9.47 -0.73
N PHE A 70 5.30 8.94 -1.61
CA PHE A 70 5.12 9.41 -2.98
C PHE A 70 3.67 9.83 -3.27
N ASN A 71 3.47 11.06 -3.77
CA ASN A 71 2.13 11.58 -4.08
C ASN A 71 1.57 11.00 -5.39
N TRP A 72 1.00 9.80 -5.32
CA TRP A 72 0.34 9.16 -6.46
C TRP A 72 -0.89 9.93 -6.97
N ASN A 73 -1.46 10.87 -6.21
CA ASN A 73 -2.63 11.62 -6.67
C ASN A 73 -2.28 12.96 -7.35
N ASP A 74 -1.01 13.21 -7.63
CA ASP A 74 -0.55 14.41 -8.32
C ASP A 74 -1.24 14.58 -9.69
N PRO A 75 -1.97 15.70 -9.93
CA PRO A 75 -2.66 15.92 -11.20
C PRO A 75 -1.73 16.05 -12.41
N GLU A 76 -0.55 16.63 -12.25
CA GLU A 76 0.42 16.80 -13.32
C GLU A 76 1.02 15.44 -13.70
N LEU A 77 1.33 14.61 -12.70
CA LEU A 77 1.81 13.26 -12.92
C LEU A 77 0.79 12.40 -13.68
N LYS A 78 -0.47 12.40 -13.23
CA LYS A 78 -1.55 11.67 -13.92
C LYS A 78 -1.73 12.14 -15.35
N LYS A 79 -1.64 13.45 -15.61
CA LYS A 79 -1.72 14.01 -16.96
C LYS A 79 -0.54 13.58 -17.81
N ALA A 80 0.69 13.63 -17.29
CA ALA A 80 1.91 13.25 -18.01
C ALA A 80 1.88 11.79 -18.47
N PHE A 81 1.38 10.89 -17.61
CA PHE A 81 1.29 9.46 -17.90
C PHE A 81 -0.05 9.02 -18.51
N LYS A 82 -0.99 9.94 -18.73
CA LYS A 82 -2.37 9.66 -19.21
C LYS A 82 -3.04 8.58 -18.35
N ALA A 83 -2.96 8.74 -17.04
CA ALA A 83 -3.59 7.87 -16.06
C ALA A 83 -4.98 8.41 -15.69
N GLY A 84 -5.99 7.54 -15.71
CA GLY A 84 -7.36 7.89 -15.29
C GLY A 84 -7.46 8.16 -13.79
N ASP A 85 -6.68 7.41 -13.00
CA ASP A 85 -6.56 7.56 -11.56
C ASP A 85 -5.15 7.20 -11.08
N LYS A 86 -4.95 7.33 -9.76
CA LYS A 86 -3.66 7.07 -9.14
C LYS A 86 -3.21 5.61 -9.21
N PHE A 87 -4.15 4.68 -9.30
CA PHE A 87 -3.87 3.24 -9.30
C PHE A 87 -3.50 2.72 -10.70
N GLU A 88 -3.63 3.51 -11.75
CA GLU A 88 -3.05 3.19 -13.06
C GLU A 88 -1.58 3.62 -13.18
N LEU A 89 -1.12 4.51 -12.29
CA LEU A 89 0.21 5.09 -12.39
C LEU A 89 1.35 4.08 -12.25
N PRO A 90 1.35 3.10 -11.33
CA PRO A 90 2.48 2.18 -11.20
C PRO A 90 2.80 1.46 -12.51
N GLY A 91 1.80 0.83 -13.15
CA GLY A 91 2.00 0.17 -14.44
C GLY A 91 2.49 1.12 -15.55
N LYS A 92 2.03 2.38 -15.55
CA LYS A 92 2.44 3.39 -16.55
C LYS A 92 3.83 3.98 -16.28
N LEU A 93 4.17 4.21 -15.01
CA LEU A 93 5.45 4.78 -14.56
C LEU A 93 6.59 3.82 -14.88
N PHE A 94 6.36 2.52 -14.63
CA PHE A 94 7.36 1.48 -14.80
C PHE A 94 7.21 0.68 -16.11
N ASP A 95 6.40 1.13 -17.07
CA ASP A 95 6.19 0.47 -18.37
C ASP A 95 7.51 0.18 -19.11
N ARG A 96 8.47 1.11 -19.00
CA ARG A 96 9.81 0.98 -19.59
C ARG A 96 10.87 0.40 -18.64
N ASN A 97 10.50 0.08 -17.40
CA ASN A 97 11.39 -0.48 -16.39
C ASN A 97 10.65 -1.57 -15.57
N PRO A 98 10.35 -2.74 -16.18
CA PRO A 98 9.59 -3.81 -15.52
C PRO A 98 10.34 -4.42 -14.33
N ASP A 99 11.67 -4.36 -14.31
CA ASP A 99 12.48 -4.84 -13.19
C ASP A 99 12.28 -3.98 -11.94
N ALA A 100 12.22 -2.65 -12.11
CA ALA A 100 11.87 -1.72 -11.04
C ALA A 100 10.46 -1.97 -10.48
N TYR A 101 9.48 -2.19 -11.36
CA TYR A 101 8.13 -2.58 -10.95
C TYR A 101 8.14 -3.85 -10.10
N ALA A 102 8.80 -4.89 -10.58
CA ALA A 102 8.86 -6.18 -9.91
C ALA A 102 9.57 -6.07 -8.54
N LEU A 103 10.65 -5.30 -8.46
CA LEU A 103 11.38 -5.05 -7.21
C LEU A 103 10.52 -4.29 -6.19
N LEU A 104 9.79 -3.26 -6.62
CA LEU A 104 8.90 -2.51 -5.75
C LEU A 104 7.75 -3.40 -5.25
N LEU A 105 7.11 -4.16 -6.14
CA LEU A 105 6.04 -5.09 -5.79
C LEU A 105 6.53 -6.18 -4.82
N GLU A 106 7.72 -6.71 -5.03
CA GLU A 106 8.31 -7.71 -4.14
C GLU A 106 8.60 -7.12 -2.75
N THR A 107 9.04 -5.86 -2.70
CA THR A 107 9.22 -5.14 -1.43
C THR A 107 7.88 -4.95 -0.72
N VAL A 108 6.82 -4.60 -1.45
CA VAL A 108 5.45 -4.55 -0.92
C VAL A 108 5.03 -5.91 -0.37
N ARG A 109 5.35 -7.02 -1.05
CA ARG A 109 5.05 -8.36 -0.52
C ARG A 109 5.79 -8.62 0.78
N LYS A 110 7.09 -8.35 0.85
CA LYS A 110 7.92 -8.54 2.05
C LYS A 110 7.44 -7.70 3.23
N ALA A 111 7.09 -6.43 3.00
CA ALA A 111 6.54 -5.56 4.05
C ALA A 111 5.20 -6.06 4.61
N ASN A 112 4.52 -6.96 3.89
CA ASN A 112 3.25 -7.58 4.31
C ASN A 112 3.41 -9.09 4.64
N GLN A 113 4.62 -9.64 4.60
CA GLN A 113 4.89 -11.02 5.02
C GLN A 113 4.86 -11.06 6.55
N GLY A 114 3.94 -11.85 7.11
CA GLY A 114 3.83 -12.00 8.55
C GLY A 114 2.80 -11.11 9.23
N GLN A 115 1.80 -10.58 8.49
CA GLN A 115 0.54 -10.19 9.12
C GLN A 115 0.00 -11.41 9.89
N THR A 116 0.31 -11.45 11.19
CA THR A 116 -0.18 -12.50 12.07
C THR A 116 -1.65 -12.24 12.37
N GLU A 117 -2.40 -13.29 12.73
CA GLU A 117 -3.77 -13.13 13.22
C GLU A 117 -3.86 -12.08 14.34
N GLU A 118 -2.81 -11.96 15.17
CA GLU A 118 -2.73 -10.98 16.25
C GLU A 118 -2.66 -9.52 15.73
N GLU A 119 -1.84 -9.23 14.72
CA GLU A 119 -1.80 -7.89 14.10
C GLU A 119 -3.14 -7.53 13.43
N ALA A 120 -3.78 -8.52 12.77
CA ALA A 120 -5.11 -8.33 12.18
C ALA A 120 -6.20 -8.10 13.25
N ILE A 121 -6.08 -8.77 14.41
CA ILE A 121 -6.99 -8.60 15.56
C ILE A 121 -6.77 -7.25 16.25
N GLU A 122 -5.54 -6.76 16.37
CA GLU A 122 -5.25 -5.43 16.90
C GLU A 122 -5.76 -4.34 15.97
N GLU A 123 -5.60 -4.50 14.66
CA GLU A 123 -6.11 -3.54 13.69
C GLU A 123 -7.64 -3.48 13.66
N ALA A 124 -8.33 -4.61 13.82
CA ALA A 124 -9.80 -4.67 13.87
C ALA A 124 -10.42 -4.07 15.16
N LYS A 125 -9.59 -3.76 16.18
CA LYS A 125 -10.02 -3.13 17.43
C LYS A 125 -9.87 -1.60 17.43
N ASN A 126 -9.13 -1.06 16.46
CA ASN A 126 -8.92 0.38 16.25
C ASN A 126 -9.83 0.93 15.13
#